data_AF-A0A935NXK9-F1
#
_entry.id   AF-A0A935NXK9-F1
#
_cell.length_a   1.000
_cell.length_b   1.000
_cell.length_c   1.000
_cell.angle_alpha   90.00
_cell.angle_beta   90.00
_cell.angle_gamma   90.00
#
_symmetry.space_group_name_H-M   'P 1'
#
loop_
_entity.id
_entity.type
_entity.pdbx_description
1 polymer ?
#
loop_
_entity_poly.entity_id
_entity_poly.type
_entity_poly.pdbx_seq_one_letter_code
_entity_poly.pdbx_strand_id
1 'polypeptide(L)'
;MLPSELVWLAELPLTPNGKLDRRALPRPQLLGAAAAAPRDALEAQLLRAWEQVLGAAPIGIHDDFFALGGHSMSAIRLVANLQPALGCRLPLATLYQAPTVAALAQALRGQLPTGAARLLIPLVPAARPAAARRRR
;
A
#
# COMPACT_ATOMS: atom_id res chain seq x y z
N MET A 1 -15.44 -1.70 14.84
CA MET A 1 -14.73 -2.83 14.21
C MET A 1 -15.62 -3.37 13.11
N LEU A 2 -15.09 -3.55 11.90
CA LEU A 2 -15.78 -4.22 10.79
C LEU A 2 -15.03 -5.52 10.46
N PRO A 3 -15.75 -6.63 10.18
CA PRO A 3 -15.13 -7.87 9.73
C PRO A 3 -14.63 -7.73 8.29
N SER A 4 -13.45 -8.29 8.00
CA SER A 4 -12.89 -8.31 6.64
C SER A 4 -13.60 -9.31 5.72
N GLU A 5 -14.20 -10.36 6.28
CA GLU A 5 -14.86 -11.43 5.54
C GLU A 5 -16.15 -11.86 6.24
N LEU A 6 -17.16 -12.21 5.44
CA LEU A 6 -18.45 -12.70 5.90
C LEU A 6 -18.79 -13.99 5.15
N VAL A 7 -19.11 -15.06 5.89
CA VAL A 7 -19.50 -16.35 5.32
C VAL A 7 -20.95 -16.63 5.72
N TRP A 8 -21.81 -16.83 4.73
CA TRP A 8 -23.19 -17.22 4.97
C TRP A 8 -23.26 -18.71 5.33
N LEU A 9 -23.95 -19.01 6.43
CA LEU A 9 -24.19 -20.35 6.93
C LEU A 9 -25.70 -20.57 7.07
N ALA A 10 -26.22 -21.66 6.50
CA ALA A 10 -27.62 -22.02 6.69
C ALA A 10 -27.92 -22.33 8.17
N GLU A 11 -26.99 -23.00 8.85
CA GLU A 11 -27.09 -23.37 10.25
C GLU A 11 -25.72 -23.23 10.94
N LEU A 12 -25.75 -22.93 12.25
CA LEU A 12 -24.53 -22.85 13.06
C LEU A 12 -24.11 -24.26 13.50
N PRO A 13 -22.84 -24.68 13.28
CA PRO A 13 -22.38 -25.97 13.74
C PRO A 13 -22.32 -25.99 15.27
N LEU A 14 -23.01 -26.95 15.90
CA LEU A 14 -23.04 -27.11 17.34
C LEU A 14 -22.31 -28.42 17.75
N THR A 15 -21.64 -28.36 18.89
CA THR A 15 -21.15 -29.54 19.63
C THR A 15 -22.33 -30.38 20.14
N PRO A 16 -22.10 -31.64 20.56
CA PRO A 16 -23.16 -32.48 21.16
C PRO A 16 -23.84 -31.85 22.38
N ASN A 17 -23.15 -30.94 23.07
CA ASN A 17 -23.67 -30.20 24.22
C ASN A 17 -24.39 -28.89 23.84
N GLY A 18 -24.68 -28.66 22.56
CA GLY A 18 -25.41 -27.49 22.05
C GLY A 18 -24.60 -26.19 21.99
N LYS A 19 -23.30 -26.21 22.26
CA LYS A 19 -22.41 -25.03 22.13
C LYS A 19 -21.87 -24.90 20.71
N LEU A 20 -21.60 -23.68 20.23
CA LEU A 20 -20.97 -23.43 18.93
C LEU A 20 -19.63 -24.17 18.78
N ASP A 21 -19.52 -25.00 17.74
CA ASP A 21 -18.27 -25.63 17.35
C ASP A 21 -17.48 -24.72 16.40
N ARG A 22 -16.55 -23.95 16.96
CA ARG A 22 -15.70 -23.04 16.19
C ARG A 22 -14.74 -23.74 15.22
N ARG A 23 -14.43 -25.02 15.45
CA ARG A 23 -13.49 -25.77 14.60
C ARG A 23 -14.20 -26.29 13.34
N ALA A 24 -15.51 -26.49 13.43
CA ALA A 24 -16.36 -26.87 12.32
C ALA A 24 -16.82 -25.68 11.46
N LEU A 25 -16.52 -24.44 11.85
CA LEU A 25 -16.82 -23.27 11.00
C LEU A 25 -16.00 -23.34 9.71
N PRO A 26 -16.63 -23.18 8.54
CA PRO A 26 -15.92 -23.18 7.28
C PRO A 26 -14.96 -22.00 7.22
N ARG A 27 -13.80 -22.23 6.61
CA ARG A 27 -12.89 -21.12 6.30
C ARG A 27 -13.49 -20.29 5.16
N PRO A 28 -13.48 -18.95 5.26
CA PRO A 28 -13.77 -18.10 4.12
C PRO A 28 -12.86 -18.49 2.95
N GLN A 29 -13.47 -18.75 1.80
CA GLN A 29 -12.75 -19.01 0.57
C GLN A 29 -12.65 -17.68 -0.17
N LEU A 30 -11.43 -17.19 -0.37
CA LEU A 30 -11.19 -16.15 -1.35
C LEU A 30 -11.53 -16.74 -2.72
N LEU A 31 -12.68 -16.36 -3.28
CA LEU A 31 -13.05 -16.69 -4.65
C LEU A 31 -12.06 -15.97 -5.57
N GLY A 32 -10.93 -16.61 -5.84
CA GLY A 32 -9.87 -16.08 -6.67
C GLY A 32 -10.33 -16.02 -8.13
N ALA A 33 -10.83 -14.87 -8.55
CA ALA A 33 -10.75 -14.50 -9.95
C ALA A 33 -9.26 -14.55 -10.36
N ALA A 34 -8.96 -14.96 -11.59
CA ALA A 34 -7.58 -14.99 -12.08
C ALA A 34 -6.90 -13.65 -11.77
N ALA A 35 -5.78 -13.70 -11.04
CA ALA A 35 -5.08 -12.51 -10.58
C ALA A 35 -4.76 -11.60 -11.76
N ALA A 36 -5.45 -10.46 -11.83
CA ALA A 36 -5.27 -9.53 -12.93
C ALA A 36 -3.83 -8.99 -12.91
N ALA A 37 -3.10 -9.19 -14.01
CA ALA A 37 -1.71 -8.78 -14.15
C ALA A 37 -1.56 -7.24 -14.12
N PRO A 38 -0.42 -6.72 -13.62
CA PRO A 38 -0.14 -5.29 -13.65
C PRO A 38 0.00 -4.77 -15.08
N ARG A 39 -0.53 -3.56 -15.32
CA ARG A 39 -0.57 -2.94 -16.66
C ARG A 39 0.64 -2.06 -16.96
N ASP A 40 1.33 -1.60 -15.92
CA ASP A 40 2.52 -0.77 -16.03
C ASP A 40 3.53 -1.02 -14.91
N ALA A 41 4.67 -0.32 -14.97
CA ALA A 41 5.74 -0.46 -13.99
C ALA A 41 5.34 0.00 -12.58
N LEU A 42 4.46 1.00 -12.47
CA LEU A 42 3.98 1.49 -11.17
C LEU A 42 3.10 0.43 -10.50
N GLU A 43 2.13 -0.13 -11.21
CA GLU A 43 1.29 -1.22 -10.73
C GLU A 43 2.13 -2.44 -10.36
N ALA A 44 3.15 -2.79 -11.15
CA ALA A 44 4.04 -3.91 -10.83
C ALA A 44 4.89 -3.65 -9.56
N GLN A 45 5.32 -2.41 -9.32
CA GLN A 45 6.04 -2.04 -8.10
C GLN A 45 5.13 -2.09 -6.88
N LEU A 46 3.92 -1.54 -6.99
CA LEU A 46 2.91 -1.60 -5.92
C LEU A 46 2.52 -3.04 -5.61
N LEU A 47 2.24 -3.86 -6.63
CA LEU A 47 1.83 -5.25 -6.46
C LEU A 47 2.90 -6.06 -5.70
N ARG A 48 4.17 -5.90 -6.05
CA ARG A 48 5.27 -6.55 -5.31
C ARG A 48 5.35 -6.12 -3.85
N ALA A 49 5.12 -4.84 -3.56
CA ALA A 49 5.10 -4.36 -2.19
C ALA A 49 3.92 -4.94 -1.39
N TRP A 50 2.75 -5.11 -2.03
CA TRP A 50 1.60 -5.82 -1.49
C TRP A 50 1.95 -7.26 -1.11
N GLU A 51 2.48 -8.03 -2.06
CA GLU A 51 2.82 -9.45 -1.86
C GLU A 51 3.86 -9.62 -0.73
N GLN A 52 4.85 -8.73 -0.65
CA GLN A 52 5.86 -8.74 0.41
C GLN A 52 5.27 -8.46 1.80
N VAL A 53 4.34 -7.51 1.89
CA VAL A 53 3.76 -7.09 3.18
C VAL A 53 2.71 -8.09 3.68
N LEU A 54 1.91 -8.63 2.75
CA LEU A 54 0.83 -9.57 3.07
C LEU A 54 1.32 -11.03 3.15
N GLY A 55 2.48 -11.34 2.55
CA GLY A 55 3.00 -12.71 2.48
C GLY A 55 2.10 -13.64 1.65
N ALA A 56 1.33 -13.08 0.71
CA ALA A 56 0.40 -13.79 -0.15
C ALA A 56 0.74 -13.53 -1.62
N ALA A 57 0.72 -14.58 -2.43
CA ALA A 57 0.86 -14.52 -3.88
C ALA A 57 0.15 -15.73 -4.51
N PRO A 58 -0.44 -15.61 -5.71
CA PRO A 58 -0.51 -14.40 -6.54
C PRO A 58 -1.60 -13.43 -6.07
N ILE A 59 -1.32 -12.12 -6.13
CA ILE A 59 -2.30 -11.05 -5.92
C ILE A 59 -2.61 -10.39 -7.28
N GLY A 60 -3.87 -10.06 -7.53
CA GLY A 60 -4.31 -9.29 -8.69
C GLY A 60 -4.37 -7.78 -8.42
N ILE A 61 -4.26 -6.95 -9.46
CA ILE A 61 -4.30 -5.49 -9.29
C ILE A 61 -5.62 -4.93 -8.75
N HIS A 62 -6.68 -5.72 -8.77
CA HIS A 62 -8.02 -5.37 -8.30
C HIS A 62 -8.36 -5.94 -6.93
N ASP A 63 -7.44 -6.71 -6.33
CA ASP A 63 -7.67 -7.29 -5.01
C ASP A 63 -7.52 -6.21 -3.94
N ASP A 64 -8.47 -6.19 -3.02
CA ASP A 64 -8.50 -5.23 -1.92
C ASP A 64 -7.49 -5.64 -0.83
N PHE A 65 -6.62 -4.70 -0.47
CA PHE A 65 -5.57 -4.91 0.54
C PHE A 65 -6.11 -5.45 1.86
N PHE A 66 -7.26 -4.94 2.33
CA PHE A 66 -7.86 -5.30 3.61
C PHE A 66 -8.67 -6.60 3.54
N ALA A 67 -9.27 -6.90 2.38
CA ALA A 67 -9.88 -8.20 2.12
C ALA A 67 -8.84 -9.32 2.10
N LEU A 68 -7.62 -9.03 1.62
CA LEU A 68 -6.48 -9.97 1.65
C LEU A 68 -5.84 -10.15 3.04
N GLY A 69 -6.45 -9.63 4.10
CA GLY A 69 -5.92 -9.71 5.47
C GLY A 69 -5.01 -8.55 5.87
N GLY A 70 -4.91 -7.51 5.04
CA GLY A 70 -4.25 -6.27 5.39
C GLY A 70 -4.91 -5.57 6.58
N HIS A 71 -4.08 -5.01 7.46
CA HIS A 71 -4.47 -4.29 8.66
C HIS A 71 -3.58 -3.07 8.90
N SER A 72 -3.89 -2.23 9.90
CA SER A 72 -3.21 -0.94 10.11
C SER A 72 -1.68 -1.03 10.19
N MET A 73 -1.13 -2.04 10.86
CA MET A 73 0.33 -2.19 10.97
C MET A 73 0.96 -2.58 9.61
N SER A 74 0.36 -3.52 8.89
CA SER A 74 0.80 -3.89 7.54
C SER A 74 0.67 -2.72 6.56
N ALA A 75 -0.39 -1.91 6.67
CA ALA A 75 -0.60 -0.70 5.87
C ALA A 75 0.47 0.37 6.15
N ILE A 76 0.82 0.59 7.43
CA ILE A 76 1.90 1.51 7.82
C ILE A 76 3.24 1.03 7.22
N ARG A 77 3.53 -0.28 7.29
CA ARG A 77 4.75 -0.87 6.70
C ARG A 77 4.78 -0.70 5.18
N LEU A 78 3.65 -0.95 4.51
CA LEU A 78 3.51 -0.75 3.07
C LEU A 78 3.82 0.70 2.68
N VAL A 79 3.18 1.66 3.37
CA VAL A 79 3.37 3.10 3.13
C VAL A 79 4.82 3.54 3.41
N ALA A 80 5.46 2.99 4.46
CA ALA A 80 6.85 3.28 4.77
C ALA A 80 7.84 2.73 3.73
N ASN A 81 7.52 1.58 3.12
CA ASN A 81 8.31 0.98 2.03
C ASN A 81 8.14 1.76 0.72
N LEU A 82 6.90 2.14 0.38
CA LEU A 82 6.60 2.77 -0.91
C LEU A 82 7.07 4.23 -1.01
N GLN A 83 6.95 5.03 0.04
CA GLN A 83 7.33 6.45 0.01
C GLN A 83 8.76 6.73 -0.49
N PRO A 84 9.83 6.09 0.05
CA PRO A 84 11.18 6.31 -0.46
C PRO A 84 11.36 5.80 -1.90
N ALA A 85 10.68 4.72 -2.27
CA ALA A 85 10.79 4.13 -3.60
C ALA A 85 10.08 4.96 -4.69
N LEU A 86 9.01 5.68 -4.33
CA LEU A 86 8.24 6.53 -5.24
C LEU A 86 8.68 8.00 -5.22
N GLY A 87 9.42 8.42 -4.19
CA GLY A 87 9.85 9.81 -4.02
C GLY A 87 8.70 10.79 -3.76
N CYS A 88 7.52 10.30 -3.35
CA CYS A 88 6.35 11.10 -3.04
C CYS A 88 5.81 10.74 -1.66
N ARG A 89 5.10 11.68 -1.03
CA ARG A 89 4.41 11.44 0.22
C ARG A 89 3.14 10.63 -0.05
N LEU A 90 2.97 9.51 0.63
CA LEU A 90 1.77 8.67 0.52
C LEU A 90 1.04 8.67 1.87
N PRO A 91 0.00 9.51 2.05
CA PRO A 91 -0.82 9.47 3.27
C PRO A 91 -1.52 8.13 3.40
N LEU A 92 -1.54 7.57 4.62
CA LEU A 92 -2.24 6.30 4.92
C LEU A 92 -3.73 6.36 4.54
N ALA A 93 -4.36 7.53 4.68
CA ALA A 93 -5.75 7.74 4.25
C ALA A 93 -5.99 7.42 2.77
N THR A 94 -5.00 7.64 1.90
CA THR A 94 -5.08 7.32 0.48
C THR A 94 -5.24 5.83 0.24
N LEU A 95 -4.54 5.00 1.03
CA LEU A 95 -4.67 3.54 0.95
C LEU A 95 -6.06 3.08 1.39
N TYR A 96 -6.67 3.71 2.40
CA TYR A 96 -8.04 3.42 2.81
C TYR A 96 -9.09 3.84 1.77
N GLN A 97 -8.84 4.94 1.04
CA GLN A 97 -9.73 5.41 -0.03
C GLN A 97 -9.55 4.63 -1.34
N ALA A 98 -8.35 4.12 -1.59
CA ALA A 98 -7.96 3.40 -2.79
C ALA A 98 -7.24 2.09 -2.41
N PRO A 99 -7.98 1.08 -1.91
CA PRO A 99 -7.40 -0.11 -1.28
C PRO A 99 -6.87 -1.17 -2.26
N THR A 100 -7.01 -0.94 -3.58
CA THR A 100 -6.49 -1.83 -4.63
C THR A 100 -5.26 -1.22 -5.30
N VAL A 101 -4.41 -2.05 -5.88
CA VAL A 101 -3.22 -1.60 -6.60
C VAL A 101 -3.59 -0.67 -7.75
N ALA A 102 -4.62 -1.03 -8.53
CA ALA A 102 -5.11 -0.22 -9.64
C ALA A 102 -5.60 1.16 -9.20
N ALA A 103 -6.38 1.23 -8.12
CA ALA A 103 -6.90 2.49 -7.60
C ALA A 103 -5.80 3.35 -6.98
N LEU A 104 -4.87 2.73 -6.24
CA LEU A 104 -3.76 3.46 -5.64
C LEU A 104 -2.81 4.03 -6.70
N ALA A 105 -2.50 3.25 -7.74
CA ALA A 105 -1.70 3.71 -8.88
C ALA A 105 -2.35 4.94 -9.53
N GLN A 106 -3.67 4.92 -9.72
CA GLN A 106 -4.42 6.05 -10.27
C GLN A 106 -4.34 7.29 -9.37
N ALA A 107 -4.50 7.13 -8.05
CA ALA A 107 -4.37 8.23 -7.09
C ALA A 107 -2.96 8.83 -7.07
N LEU A 108 -1.93 8.00 -7.20
CA LEU A 108 -0.53 8.40 -7.20
C LEU A 108 -0.13 9.12 -8.49
N ARG A 109 -0.67 8.75 -9.65
CA ARG A 109 -0.36 9.43 -10.93
C ARG A 109 -0.65 10.93 -10.91
N GLY A 110 -1.62 11.39 -10.10
CA GLY A 110 -1.89 12.82 -9.92
C GLY A 110 -0.91 13.56 -9.00
N GLN A 111 -0.08 12.83 -8.25
CA GLN A 111 0.84 13.36 -7.23
C GLN A 111 2.32 13.11 -7.54
N LEU A 112 2.61 12.13 -8.39
CA LEU A 112 3.97 11.89 -8.86
C LEU A 112 4.42 13.11 -9.67
N PRO A 113 5.65 13.61 -9.43
CA PRO A 113 6.17 14.71 -10.22
C PRO A 113 6.28 14.25 -11.67
N THR A 114 5.35 14.72 -12.51
CA THR A 114 5.41 14.54 -13.96
C THR A 114 6.74 15.11 -14.41
N GLY A 115 7.62 14.24 -14.94
CA GLY A 115 8.98 14.61 -15.31
C GLY A 115 9.00 15.71 -16.37
N ALA A 116 9.09 16.97 -15.94
CA ALA A 116 9.43 18.11 -16.80
C ALA A 116 9.97 19.36 -16.05
N ALA A 117 10.07 19.37 -14.72
CA ALA A 117 10.52 20.57 -14.00
C ALA A 117 11.50 20.26 -12.86
N ARG A 118 12.52 19.44 -13.14
CA ARG A 118 13.75 19.48 -12.33
C ARG A 118 14.59 20.66 -12.87
N LEU A 119 14.09 21.88 -12.66
CA LEU A 119 14.91 23.08 -12.76
C LEU A 119 15.94 22.98 -11.62
N LEU A 120 17.07 22.35 -11.94
CA LEU A 120 18.27 22.38 -11.14
C LEU A 120 18.67 23.85 -11.02
N ILE A 121 18.33 24.49 -9.90
CA ILE A 121 18.97 25.73 -9.51
C ILE A 121 20.39 25.32 -9.09
N PRO A 122 21.45 25.65 -9.85
CA PRO A 122 22.80 25.33 -9.43
C PRO A 122 23.11 26.14 -8.17
N LEU A 123 23.56 25.46 -7.12
CA LEU A 123 24.07 26.10 -5.91
C LEU A 123 25.37 26.83 -6.29
N VAL A 124 25.30 28.15 -6.48
CA VAL A 124 26.48 28.98 -6.68
C VAL A 124 27.15 29.21 -5.31
N PRO A 125 28.46 28.92 -5.15
CA PRO A 125 29.16 29.20 -3.91
C PRO A 125 29.17 30.71 -3.64
N ALA A 126 28.61 31.14 -2.51
CA ALA A 126 28.69 32.53 -2.09
C ALA A 126 30.15 32.85 -1.70
N ALA A 127 30.80 33.72 -2.47
CA ALA A 127 32.14 34.21 -2.15
C ALA A 127 32.11 34.97 -0.81
N ARG A 128 32.91 34.48 0.14
CA ARG A 128 33.10 35.09 1.48
C ARG A 128 33.85 36.42 1.30
N PRO A 129 33.33 37.58 1.75
CA PRO A 129 34.06 38.84 1.61
C PRO A 129 35.35 38.79 2.44
N ALA A 130 36.47 39.11 1.80
CA ALA A 130 37.79 39.14 2.42
C ALA A 130 37.85 40.23 3.50
N ALA A 131 38.24 39.84 4.72
CA ALA A 131 38.45 40.75 5.83
C ALA A 131 39.55 41.76 5.49
N ALA A 132 39.19 43.04 5.49
CA ALA A 132 40.11 44.14 5.33
C ALA A 132 41.12 44.16 6.50
N ARG A 133 42.36 43.77 6.23
CA ARG A 133 43.51 44.04 7.12
C ARG A 133 43.73 45.55 7.17
N ARG A 134 43.26 46.22 8.24
CA ARG A 134 43.78 47.54 8.61
C ARG A 134 45.09 47.35 9.38
N ARG A 135 46.21 47.72 8.76
CA ARG A 135 47.46 48.05 9.43
C ARG A 135 47.39 49.51 9.90
N ARG A 136 47.61 49.74 11.19
CA ARG A 136 48.58 50.72 11.73
C ARG A 136 48.58 50.63 13.25
#